data_AF-A0AAW4XEW8-F1
#
_entry.id   AF-A0AAW4XEW8-F1
#
_cell.length_a   1.000
_cell.length_b   1.000
_cell.length_c   1.000
_cell.angle_alpha   90.00
_cell.angle_beta   90.00
_cell.angle_gamma   90.00
#
_symmetry.space_group_name_H-M   'P 1'
#
loop_
_entity.id
_entity.type
_entity.pdbx_description
1 polymer ?
#
loop_
_entity_poly.entity_id
_entity_poly.type
_entity_poly.pdbx_seq_one_letter_code
_entity_poly.pdbx_strand_id
1 'polypeptide(L)'
;MSPKRKPLPDQIFTTDDDGIPNGVLDFDTVNRAATRLAFELAAVCDDEAAMDRVTRQYVDTLGGVTYRYAAALALKGLVVMVLRDAVEVVEHVAPQLGLRRHLRDGAVRARENFPIGLEAEGCG
;
A
#
# COMPACT_ATOMS: atom_id res chain seq x y z
N MET A 1 -2.90 -22.14 23.57
CA MET A 1 -1.54 -21.56 23.58
C MET A 1 -1.29 -20.96 22.21
N SER A 2 -1.45 -19.65 22.03
CA SER A 2 -1.29 -19.01 20.72
C SER A 2 0.20 -19.04 20.31
N PRO A 3 0.53 -19.39 19.06
CA PRO A 3 1.93 -19.43 18.63
C PRO A 3 2.53 -18.02 18.75
N LYS A 4 3.65 -17.90 19.49
CA LYS A 4 4.43 -16.67 19.53
C LYS A 4 4.89 -16.36 18.11
N ARG A 5 4.43 -15.26 17.52
CA ARG A 5 4.95 -14.79 16.23
C ARG A 5 6.44 -14.57 16.38
N LYS A 6 7.23 -15.22 15.51
CA LYS A 6 8.66 -14.93 15.39
C LYS A 6 8.80 -13.46 14.94
N PRO A 7 9.68 -12.67 15.57
CA PRO A 7 9.93 -11.31 15.08
C PRO A 7 10.43 -11.40 13.63
N LEU A 8 9.99 -10.45 12.81
CA LEU A 8 10.52 -10.32 11.46
C LEU A 8 12.02 -10.00 11.56
N PRO A 9 12.86 -10.57 10.69
CA PRO A 9 14.27 -10.20 10.63
C PRO A 9 14.38 -8.73 10.21
N ASP A 10 15.40 -8.03 10.71
CA ASP A 10 15.60 -6.60 10.42
C ASP A 10 15.90 -6.35 8.94
N GLN A 11 16.55 -7.32 8.29
CA GLN A 11 16.90 -7.27 6.88
C GLN A 11 16.48 -8.57 6.16
N ILE A 12 16.01 -8.42 4.92
CA ILE A 12 15.68 -9.54 4.02
C ILE A 12 16.38 -9.33 2.68
N PHE A 13 16.94 -10.40 2.13
CA PHE A 13 17.37 -10.42 0.74
C PHE A 13 16.16 -10.60 -0.17
N THR A 14 16.00 -9.69 -1.13
CA THR A 14 15.04 -9.87 -2.21
C THR A 14 15.70 -10.63 -3.35
N THR A 15 14.96 -11.49 -4.01
CA THR A 15 15.40 -12.17 -5.23
C THR A 15 14.57 -11.69 -6.42
N ASP A 16 15.12 -11.84 -7.62
CA ASP A 16 14.32 -11.81 -8.84
C ASP A 16 13.61 -13.17 -9.04
N ASP A 17 12.98 -13.30 -10.21
CA ASP A 17 12.19 -14.48 -10.58
C ASP A 17 13.05 -15.74 -10.80
N ASP A 18 14.36 -15.57 -11.03
CA ASP A 18 15.34 -16.65 -11.15
C ASP A 18 15.94 -17.06 -9.78
N GLY A 19 15.50 -16.42 -8.70
CA GLY A 19 16.01 -16.65 -7.36
C GLY A 19 17.38 -16.00 -7.10
N ILE A 20 17.83 -15.10 -7.98
CA ILE A 20 19.09 -14.38 -7.82
C ILE A 20 18.85 -13.20 -6.87
N PRO A 21 19.66 -13.04 -5.81
CA PRO A 21 19.55 -11.89 -4.92
C PRO A 21 19.73 -10.58 -5.68
N ASN A 22 18.70 -9.73 -5.66
CA ASN A 22 18.67 -8.45 -6.38
C ASN A 22 18.58 -7.24 -5.44
N GLY A 23 18.57 -7.45 -4.12
CA GLY A 23 18.50 -6.37 -3.16
C GLY A 23 18.52 -6.81 -1.71
N VAL A 24 18.67 -5.82 -0.83
CA VAL A 24 18.51 -5.96 0.62
C VAL A 24 17.44 -4.97 1.06
N LEU A 25 16.40 -5.48 1.70
CA LEU A 25 15.31 -4.70 2.26
C LEU A 25 15.56 -4.52 3.76
N ASP A 26 15.64 -3.28 4.22
CA ASP A 26 15.56 -2.92 5.63
C ASP A 26 14.09 -2.60 5.98
N PHE A 27 13.47 -3.45 6.81
CA PHE A 27 12.06 -3.28 7.16
C PHE A 27 11.79 -2.03 7.97
N ASP A 28 12.71 -1.59 8.80
CA ASP A 28 12.52 -0.42 9.64
C ASP A 28 12.48 0.84 8.75
N THR A 29 13.36 0.89 7.75
CA THR A 29 13.34 1.90 6.70
C THR A 29 12.03 1.85 5.89
N VAL A 30 11.58 0.67 5.47
CA VAL A 30 10.31 0.51 4.74
C VAL A 30 9.10 0.95 5.57
N ASN A 31 9.02 0.54 6.85
CA ASN A 31 7.90 0.89 7.73
C ASN A 31 7.80 2.41 7.97
N ARG A 32 8.95 3.07 8.21
CA ARG A 32 9.00 4.53 8.36
C ARG A 32 8.57 5.25 7.08
N ALA A 33 9.15 4.84 5.95
CA ALA A 33 8.83 5.46 4.66
C ALA A 33 7.36 5.27 4.31
N ALA A 34 6.81 4.07 4.50
CA ALA A 34 5.41 3.76 4.24
C ALA A 34 4.46 4.64 5.08
N THR A 35 4.77 4.81 6.37
CA THR A 35 3.95 5.63 7.27
C THR A 35 3.93 7.08 6.83
N ARG A 36 5.10 7.66 6.51
CA ARG A 36 5.20 9.04 6.03
C ARG A 36 4.52 9.22 4.68
N LEU A 37 4.79 8.33 3.73
CA LEU A 37 4.17 8.34 2.40
C LEU A 37 2.65 8.32 2.49
N ALA A 38 2.06 7.48 3.35
CA ALA A 38 0.62 7.39 3.52
C ALA A 38 0.00 8.74 3.96
N PHE A 39 0.61 9.43 4.91
CA PHE A 39 0.11 10.72 5.40
C PHE A 39 0.38 11.86 4.42
N GLU A 40 1.53 11.89 3.77
CA GLU A 40 1.85 12.90 2.76
C GLU A 40 0.89 12.80 1.57
N LEU A 41 0.61 11.59 1.07
CA LEU A 41 -0.37 11.38 0.01
C LEU A 41 -1.79 11.76 0.46
N ALA A 42 -2.17 11.41 1.69
CA ALA A 42 -3.48 11.79 2.22
C ALA A 42 -3.63 13.32 2.36
N ALA A 43 -2.55 14.04 2.68
CA ALA A 43 -2.56 15.49 2.86
C ALA A 43 -2.69 16.27 1.53
N VAL A 44 -2.35 15.65 0.40
CA VAL A 44 -2.42 16.25 -0.93
C VAL A 44 -3.38 15.49 -1.86
N CYS A 45 -4.34 14.75 -1.29
CA CYS A 45 -5.20 13.83 -2.04
C CYS A 45 -6.13 14.51 -3.05
N ASP A 46 -6.27 15.83 -3.00
CA ASP A 46 -7.01 16.69 -3.92
C ASP A 46 -6.14 17.34 -5.02
N ASP A 47 -4.82 17.17 -4.97
CA ASP A 47 -3.86 17.67 -5.97
C ASP A 47 -3.05 16.50 -6.57
N GLU A 48 -3.47 16.03 -7.74
CA GLU A 48 -2.81 14.95 -8.48
C GLU A 48 -1.34 15.26 -8.79
N ALA A 49 -1.03 16.51 -9.17
CA ALA A 49 0.34 16.91 -9.47
C ALA A 49 1.21 16.90 -8.21
N ALA A 50 0.65 17.20 -7.03
CA ALA A 50 1.35 17.07 -5.76
C ALA A 50 1.57 15.59 -5.38
N MET A 51 0.57 14.73 -5.57
CA MET A 51 0.72 13.28 -5.34
C MET A 51 1.84 12.67 -6.20
N ASP A 52 1.94 13.08 -7.46
CA ASP A 52 3.01 12.64 -8.37
C ASP A 52 4.38 13.11 -7.90
N ARG A 53 4.50 14.35 -7.42
CA ARG A 53 5.76 14.89 -6.89
C ARG A 53 6.21 14.12 -5.65
N VAL A 54 5.30 13.89 -4.70
CA VAL A 54 5.58 13.09 -3.49
C VAL A 54 6.00 11.67 -3.89
N THR A 55 5.25 11.03 -4.77
CA THR A 55 5.55 9.68 -5.26
C THR A 55 6.95 9.60 -5.87
N ARG A 56 7.27 10.52 -6.79
CA ARG A 56 8.57 10.56 -7.47
C ARG A 56 9.72 10.77 -6.48
N GLN A 57 9.55 11.68 -5.52
CA GLN A 57 10.54 11.89 -4.45
C GLN A 57 10.85 10.60 -3.68
N TYR A 58 9.84 9.80 -3.35
CA TYR A 58 10.04 8.53 -2.64
C TYR A 58 10.69 7.46 -3.52
N VAL A 59 10.33 7.40 -4.82
CA VAL A 59 10.99 6.51 -5.79
C VAL A 59 12.48 6.84 -5.91
N ASP A 60 12.80 8.13 -6.08
CA ASP A 60 14.17 8.61 -6.24
C ASP A 60 15.00 8.37 -4.96
N THR A 61 14.38 8.50 -3.78
CA THR A 61 15.06 8.34 -2.48
C THR A 61 15.28 6.88 -2.11
N LEU A 62 14.30 6.00 -2.34
CA LEU A 62 14.33 4.61 -1.86
C LEU A 62 14.85 3.63 -2.92
N GLY A 63 14.83 4.03 -4.19
CA GLY A 63 14.94 3.12 -5.32
C GLY A 63 13.67 2.31 -5.57
N GLY A 64 13.48 1.84 -6.80
CA GLY A 64 12.24 1.22 -7.25
C GLY A 64 11.80 0.00 -6.43
N VAL A 65 12.73 -0.88 -6.03
CA VAL A 65 12.40 -2.11 -5.28
C VAL A 65 11.85 -1.77 -3.90
N THR A 66 12.61 -1.03 -3.09
CA THR A 66 12.22 -0.63 -1.73
C THR A 66 10.94 0.21 -1.74
N TYR A 67 10.81 1.11 -2.72
CA TYR A 67 9.59 1.91 -2.90
C TYR A 67 8.34 1.04 -3.07
N ARG A 68 8.38 -0.04 -3.86
CA ARG A 68 7.20 -0.92 -4.05
C ARG A 68 6.70 -1.49 -2.72
N TYR A 69 7.61 -1.94 -1.85
CA TYR A 69 7.23 -2.43 -0.52
C TYR A 69 6.70 -1.31 0.38
N ALA A 70 7.33 -0.14 0.36
CA ALA A 70 6.87 1.02 1.11
C ALA A 70 5.48 1.48 0.64
N ALA A 71 5.23 1.52 -0.67
CA ALA A 71 3.94 1.89 -1.25
C ALA A 71 2.84 0.89 -0.90
N ALA A 72 3.11 -0.42 -1.00
CA ALA A 72 2.15 -1.45 -0.61
C ALA A 72 1.77 -1.35 0.88
N LEU A 73 2.75 -1.10 1.74
CA LEU A 73 2.51 -0.90 3.16
C LEU A 73 1.81 0.44 3.45
N ALA A 74 2.14 1.51 2.72
CA ALA A 74 1.49 2.81 2.82
C ALA A 74 0.01 2.71 2.48
N LEU A 75 -0.36 1.97 1.43
CA LEU A 75 -1.76 1.72 1.07
C LEU A 75 -2.52 1.07 2.22
N LYS A 76 -1.96 0.03 2.83
CA LYS A 76 -2.56 -0.61 4.02
C LYS A 76 -2.65 0.39 5.18
N GLY A 77 -1.63 1.20 5.39
CA GLY A 77 -1.60 2.26 6.40
C GLY A 77 -2.73 3.26 6.20
N LEU A 78 -2.90 3.78 4.98
CA LEU A 78 -3.95 4.73 4.61
C LEU A 78 -5.35 4.13 4.87
N VAL A 79 -5.56 2.86 4.53
CA VAL A 79 -6.83 2.17 4.81
C VAL A 79 -7.12 2.10 6.31
N VAL A 80 -6.13 1.74 7.12
CA VAL A 80 -6.32 1.50 8.56
C VAL A 80 -6.37 2.81 9.36
N MET A 81 -5.53 3.78 9.03
CA MET A 81 -5.33 5.00 9.82
C MET A 81 -6.21 6.17 9.37
N VAL A 82 -6.65 6.19 8.11
CA VAL A 82 -7.39 7.32 7.54
C VAL A 82 -8.76 6.88 7.07
N LEU A 83 -8.82 5.94 6.13
CA LEU A 83 -10.08 5.58 5.47
C LEU A 83 -11.07 4.91 6.44
N ARG A 84 -10.59 4.08 7.37
CA ARG A 84 -11.45 3.42 8.36
C ARG A 84 -12.26 4.44 9.15
N ASP A 85 -11.58 5.40 9.76
CA ASP A 85 -12.20 6.37 10.66
C ASP A 85 -13.08 7.34 9.86
N ALA A 86 -12.63 7.76 8.67
CA ALA A 86 -13.45 8.57 7.76
C ALA A 86 -14.76 7.87 7.39
N VAL A 87 -14.70 6.58 7.06
CA VAL A 87 -15.90 5.78 6.77
C VAL A 87 -16.80 5.66 8.01
N GLU A 88 -16.23 5.45 9.20
CA GLU A 88 -17.01 5.38 10.45
C GLU A 88 -17.75 6.69 10.74
N VAL A 89 -17.08 7.84 10.55
CA VAL A 89 -17.70 9.16 10.70
C VAL A 89 -18.84 9.35 9.69
N VAL A 90 -18.62 9.02 8.42
CA VAL A 90 -19.66 9.18 7.38
C VAL A 90 -20.86 8.28 7.65
N GLU A 91 -20.65 7.04 8.06
CA GLU A 91 -21.74 6.11 8.41
C GLU A 91 -22.55 6.61 9.63
N HIS A 92 -21.93 7.35 10.54
CA HIS A 92 -22.61 7.94 11.68
C HIS A 92 -23.39 9.21 11.32
N VAL A 93 -22.78 10.12 10.56
CA VAL A 93 -23.34 11.46 10.27
C VAL A 93 -24.32 11.45 9.09
N ALA A 94 -24.10 10.57 8.12
CA ALA A 94 -24.88 10.49 6.90
C ALA A 94 -25.16 9.02 6.50
N PRO A 95 -25.87 8.23 7.34
CA PRO A 95 -26.12 6.81 7.10
C PRO A 95 -26.85 6.53 5.78
N GLN A 96 -27.65 7.49 5.29
CA GLN A 96 -28.37 7.39 4.02
C GLN A 96 -27.44 7.29 2.80
N LEU A 97 -26.17 7.70 2.92
CA LEU A 97 -25.19 7.55 1.85
C LEU A 97 -24.74 6.10 1.68
N GLY A 98 -24.85 5.26 2.70
CA GLY A 98 -24.46 3.84 2.63
C GLY A 98 -23.04 3.63 2.10
N LEU A 99 -22.07 4.44 2.53
CA LEU A 99 -20.71 4.47 1.97
C LEU A 99 -20.04 3.09 2.00
N ARG A 100 -20.20 2.31 3.09
CA ARG A 100 -19.69 0.94 3.18
C ARG A 100 -20.25 0.02 2.10
N ARG A 101 -21.52 0.19 1.72
CA ARG A 101 -22.13 -0.56 0.63
C ARG A 101 -21.48 -0.18 -0.70
N HIS A 102 -21.36 1.12 -0.98
CA HIS A 102 -20.70 1.59 -2.21
C HIS A 102 -19.26 1.11 -2.35
N LEU A 103 -18.48 1.10 -1.25
CA LEU A 103 -17.13 0.56 -1.26
C LEU A 103 -17.09 -0.95 -1.56
N ARG A 104 -18.04 -1.73 -1.03
CA ARG A 104 -18.17 -3.17 -1.33
C ARG A 104 -18.54 -3.41 -2.79
N ASP A 105 -19.52 -2.67 -3.30
CA ASP A 105 -19.94 -2.77 -4.70
C ASP A 105 -18.79 -2.39 -5.65
N GLY A 106 -18.03 -1.35 -5.30
CA GLY A 106 -16.81 -0.96 -6.02
C GLY A 106 -15.75 -2.05 -6.01
N ALA A 107 -15.53 -2.73 -4.88
CA ALA A 107 -14.59 -3.85 -4.78
C ALA A 107 -15.00 -5.06 -5.65
N VAL A 108 -16.30 -5.34 -5.77
CA VAL A 108 -16.81 -6.38 -6.68
C VAL A 108 -16.49 -6.00 -8.13
N ARG A 109 -16.87 -4.79 -8.56
CA ARG A 109 -16.60 -4.29 -9.92
C ARG A 109 -15.12 -4.28 -10.27
N ALA A 110 -14.26 -3.91 -9.32
CA ALA A 110 -12.82 -3.92 -9.52
C ALA A 110 -12.29 -5.33 -9.81
N ARG A 111 -12.79 -6.37 -9.12
CA ARG A 111 -12.39 -7.77 -9.38
C ARG A 111 -12.86 -8.28 -10.73
N GLU A 112 -14.02 -7.82 -11.19
CA GLU A 112 -14.58 -8.19 -12.50
C GLU A 112 -13.80 -7.53 -13.64
N ASN A 113 -13.43 -6.25 -13.48
CA ASN A 113 -12.76 -5.46 -14.52
C ASN A 113 -11.23 -5.61 -14.53
N PHE A 114 -10.62 -5.95 -13.39
CA PHE A 114 -9.17 -6.09 -13.22
C PHE A 114 -8.86 -7.42 -12.51
N PRO A 115 -9.02 -8.56 -13.18
CA PRO A 115 -8.70 -9.85 -12.59
C PRO A 115 -7.21 -9.88 -12.22
N ILE A 116 -6.89 -10.36 -11.02
CA ILE A 116 -5.50 -10.64 -10.63
C ILE A 116 -5.09 -11.88 -11.43
N GLY A 117 -4.46 -11.67 -12.60
CA GLY A 117 -3.83 -12.73 -13.35
C GLY A 117 -2.66 -13.30 -12.55
N LEU A 118 -2.66 -14.60 -12.28
CA LEU A 118 -1.49 -15.35 -11.81
C LEU A 118 -0.62 -15.83 -12.99
N GLU A 119 -0.88 -15.33 -14.20
CA GLU A 119 -0.06 -15.66 -15.36
C GLU A 119 1.18 -14.76 -15.34
N ALA A 120 2.23 -15.28 -14.72
CA ALA A 120 3.59 -14.89 -15.01
C ALA A 120 3.88 -15.25 -16.48
N GLU A 121 3.47 -14.41 -17.41
CA GLU A 121 4.06 -14.40 -18.73
C GLU A 121 5.45 -13.78 -18.59
N GLY A 122 6.46 -14.64 -18.68
CA GLY A 122 7.86 -14.24 -18.75
C GLY A 122 8.04 -13.18 -19.83
N CYS A 123 8.50 -11.99 -19.42
CA CYS A 123 9.06 -11.02 -20.34
C CYS A 123 10.58 -11.16 -20.28
N GLY A 124 11.14 -11.64 -21.39
CA GLY A 124 12.59 -11.69 -21.62
C GLY A 124 13.18 -10.37 -22.11
#